data_AF-A0ABD5DDC9-F1
#
_entry.id   AF-A0ABD5DDC9-F1
#
_cell.length_a   1.000
_cell.length_b   1.000
_cell.length_c   1.000
_cell.angle_alpha   90.00
_cell.angle_beta   90.00
_cell.angle_gamma   90.00
#
_symmetry.space_group_name_H-M   'P 1'
#
loop_
_entity.id
_entity.type
_entity.pdbx_description
1 polymer ?
#
loop_
_entity_poly.entity_id
_entity_poly.type
_entity_poly.pdbx_seq_one_letter_code
_entity_poly.pdbx_strand_id
1 'polypeptide(L)' 'YAEETQLDALVKFAQTLVTTTGTLPEADVAALRNAGFSDQQVIEIISAISAILFTNMVNRVNDTVVDFPKAD' A
#
# COMPACT_ATOMS: atom_id res chain seq x y z
N TYR A 1 7.32 -3.94 -19.46
CA TYR A 1 6.08 -3.16 -19.64
C TYR A 1 4.92 -3.70 -18.81
N ALA A 2 4.58 -5.00 -18.81
CA ALA A 2 3.49 -5.52 -17.96
C ALA A 2 3.71 -5.31 -16.44
N GLU A 3 4.95 -5.46 -15.96
CA GLU A 3 5.31 -5.18 -14.57
C GLU A 3 5.15 -3.70 -14.18
N GLU A 4 5.47 -2.78 -15.09
CA GLU A 4 5.33 -1.33 -14.86
C GLU A 4 3.86 -0.96 -14.67
N THR A 5 2.95 -1.51 -15.49
CA THR A 5 1.51 -1.33 -15.33
C THR A 5 0.97 -1.93 -14.01
N GLN A 6 1.52 -3.07 -13.57
CA GLN A 6 1.16 -3.68 -12.27
C GLN A 6 1.59 -2.82 -11.10
N LEU A 7 2.84 -2.33 -11.12
CA LEU A 7 3.37 -1.46 -10.08
C LEU A 7 2.58 -0.15 -9.99
N ASP A 8 2.24 0.45 -11.11
CA ASP A 8 1.41 1.65 -11.17
C ASP A 8 0.03 1.44 -10.53
N ALA A 9 -0.63 0.32 -10.83
CA ALA A 9 -1.93 -0.01 -10.24
C ALA A 9 -1.83 -0.23 -8.72
N LEU A 10 -0.78 -0.94 -8.27
CA LEU A 10 -0.52 -1.18 -6.85
C LEU A 10 -0.26 0.12 -6.10
N VAL A 11 0.59 1.01 -6.63
CA VAL A 11 0.92 2.29 -6.00
C VAL A 11 -0.32 3.17 -5.90
N LYS A 12 -1.11 3.28 -6.97
CA LYS A 12 -2.36 4.06 -6.96
C LYS A 12 -3.35 3.52 -5.93
N PHE A 13 -3.58 2.21 -5.90
CA PHE A 13 -4.48 1.61 -4.91
C PHE A 13 -3.99 1.86 -3.48
N ALA A 14 -2.72 1.62 -3.19
CA ALA A 14 -2.15 1.84 -1.86
C ALA A 14 -2.30 3.30 -1.44
N GLN A 15 -2.01 4.25 -2.34
CA GLN A 15 -2.18 5.67 -2.10
C GLN A 15 -3.64 6.02 -1.78
N THR A 16 -4.61 5.58 -2.60
CA THR A 16 -6.03 5.85 -2.35
C THR A 16 -6.49 5.26 -1.03
N LEU A 17 -6.10 4.01 -0.74
CA LEU A 17 -6.48 3.31 0.49
C LEU A 17 -5.98 4.03 1.75
N VAL A 18 -4.75 4.54 1.75
CA VAL A 18 -4.17 5.19 2.95
C VAL A 18 -4.54 6.66 3.09
N THR A 19 -4.98 7.33 2.03
CA THR A 19 -5.31 8.78 2.03
C THR A 19 -6.80 9.08 2.15
N THR A 20 -7.66 8.09 1.92
CA THR A 20 -9.12 8.26 1.99
C THR A 20 -9.72 7.47 3.16
N THR A 21 -10.99 7.73 3.45
CA THR A 21 -11.73 7.00 4.49
C THR A 21 -13.10 6.58 3.94
N GLY A 22 -13.68 5.54 4.54
CA GLY A 22 -14.94 4.96 4.07
C GLY A 22 -14.74 3.92 2.96
N THR A 23 -15.82 3.62 2.24
CA THR A 23 -15.81 2.61 1.19
C THR A 23 -15.08 3.12 -0.06
N LEU A 24 -14.14 2.32 -0.57
CA LEU A 24 -13.47 2.62 -1.83
C LEU A 24 -14.44 2.51 -3.02
N PRO A 25 -14.27 3.36 -4.06
CA PRO A 25 -14.91 3.14 -5.35
C PRO A 25 -14.62 1.74 -5.92
N GLU A 26 -15.63 1.09 -6.50
CA GLU A 26 -15.46 -0.23 -7.14
C GLU A 26 -14.39 -0.21 -8.24
N ALA A 27 -14.27 0.92 -8.96
CA ALA A 27 -13.30 1.11 -10.02
C ALA A 27 -11.84 0.95 -9.54
N ASP A 28 -11.53 1.30 -8.29
CA ASP A 28 -10.17 1.21 -7.76
C ASP A 28 -9.77 -0.24 -7.49
N VAL A 29 -10.70 -1.05 -6.96
CA VAL A 29 -10.49 -2.49 -6.76
C VAL A 29 -10.47 -3.22 -8.12
N ALA A 30 -11.31 -2.81 -9.06
CA ALA A 30 -11.33 -3.37 -10.40
C ALA A 30 -10.02 -3.08 -11.17
N ALA A 31 -9.42 -1.89 -11.00
CA ALA A 31 -8.15 -1.55 -11.62
C ALA A 31 -7.00 -2.48 -11.18
N LEU A 32 -6.95 -2.85 -9.90
CA LEU A 32 -6.02 -3.85 -9.36
C LEU A 32 -6.22 -5.23 -10.02
N ARG A 33 -7.47 -5.69 -10.10
CA ARG A 33 -7.80 -6.98 -10.73
C ARG A 33 -7.43 -7.00 -12.21
N ASN A 34 -7.72 -5.90 -12.93
CA ASN A 34 -7.37 -5.74 -14.34
C ASN A 34 -5.86 -5.69 -14.58
N ALA A 35 -5.09 -5.24 -13.59
CA ALA A 35 -3.63 -5.34 -13.61
C ALA A 35 -3.12 -6.76 -13.34
N GLY A 36 -3.99 -7.74 -13.09
CA GLY A 36 -3.64 -9.15 -12.92
C GLY A 36 -3.42 -9.59 -11.48
N PHE A 37 -3.81 -8.77 -10.50
CA PHE A 37 -3.84 -9.20 -9.10
C PHE A 37 -5.08 -10.04 -8.80
N SER A 38 -4.88 -11.20 -8.17
CA SER A 38 -5.97 -12.02 -7.66
C SER A 38 -6.58 -11.44 -6.39
N ASP A 39 -7.80 -11.88 -6.05
CA ASP A 39 -8.44 -11.48 -4.79
C ASP A 39 -7.62 -11.84 -3.56
N GLN A 40 -6.89 -12.97 -3.58
CA GLN A 40 -5.95 -13.33 -2.52
C GLN A 40 -4.84 -12.28 -2.39
N GLN A 41 -4.24 -11.87 -3.50
CA GLN A 41 -3.17 -10.87 -3.49
C GLN A 41 -3.69 -9.50 -3.03
N VAL A 42 -4.94 -9.14 -3.32
CA VAL A 42 -5.56 -7.92 -2.77
C VAL A 42 -5.60 -7.96 -1.24
N ILE A 43 -5.97 -9.10 -0.64
CA ILE A 43 -5.93 -9.27 0.82
C ILE A 43 -4.50 -9.21 1.37
N GLU A 44 -3.52 -9.82 0.68
CA GLU A 44 -2.11 -9.76 1.06
C GLU A 44 -1.56 -8.34 1.02
N ILE A 45 -1.91 -7.54 0.01
CA ILE A 45 -1.56 -6.12 -0.10
C ILE A 45 -2.14 -5.35 1.08
N ILE A 46 -3.41 -5.53 1.41
CA ILE A 46 -4.06 -4.87 2.56
C ILE A 46 -3.37 -5.25 3.86
N SER A 47 -3.01 -6.53 4.03
CA SER A 47 -2.26 -7.02 5.19
C SER A 47 -0.90 -6.34 5.33
N ALA A 48 -0.13 -6.26 4.24
CA ALA A 48 1.17 -5.59 4.22
C ALA A 48 1.05 -4.10 4.56
N ILE A 49 0.08 -3.39 3.95
CA ILE A 49 -0.19 -1.97 4.24
C ILE A 49 -0.54 -1.80 5.72
N SER A 50 -1.41 -2.65 6.26
CA SER A 50 -1.82 -2.60 7.67
C SER A 50 -0.64 -2.80 8.63
N ALA A 51 0.24 -3.77 8.33
CA ALA A 51 1.44 -4.01 9.12
C ALA A 51 2.41 -2.82 9.09
N ILE A 52 2.60 -2.19 7.92
CA ILE A 52 3.43 -0.99 7.76
C ILE A 52 2.83 0.18 8.54
N LEU A 53 1.53 0.44 8.43
CA LEU A 53 0.88 1.52 9.15
C LEU A 53 0.94 1.32 10.66
N PHE A 54 0.77 0.08 11.13
CA PHE A 54 0.90 -0.27 12.53
C PHE A 54 2.31 0.03 13.05
N THR A 55 3.35 -0.44 12.37
CA THR A 55 4.74 -0.20 12.81
C THR A 55 5.11 1.28 12.72
N ASN A 56 4.64 2.00 11.70
CA ASN A 56 4.81 3.45 11.59
C ASN A 56 4.17 4.19 12.77
N MET A 57 2.98 3.76 13.21
CA MET A 57 2.31 4.36 14.38
C MET A 57 3.11 4.09 15.67
N VAL A 58 3.60 2.87 15.87
CA VAL A 58 4.46 2.52 17.01
C VAL A 58 5.74 3.36 17.01
N ASN A 59 6.42 3.45 15.86
CA ASN A 59 7.65 4.25 15.74
C ASN A 59 7.41 5.74 16.01
N ARG A 60 6.27 6.27 15.57
CA ARG A 60 5.89 7.67 15.80
C ARG A 60 5.65 7.97 17.28
N VAL A 61 5.03 7.04 18.02
CA VAL A 61 4.80 7.20 19.47
C VAL A 61 6.11 7.13 20.25
N ASN A 62 7.03 6.26 19.82
CA ASN A 62 8.30 6.03 20.51
C ASN A 62 9.40 7.03 20.15
N ASP A 63 9.18 7.92 19.18
CA ASP A 63 10.22 8.77 18.59
C ASP A 63 11.46 7.95 18.18
N THR A 64 11.21 6.81 17.53
CA THR A 64 12.26 5.85 17.17
C THR A 64 13.25 6.52 16.20
N VAL A 65 14.53 6.61 16.59
CA VAL A 65 15.61 7.12 15.74
C VAL A 65 15.94 6.15 14.60
N VAL A 66 16.22 6.69 13.42
CA VAL A 66 16.60 5.90 12.24
C VAL A 66 18.04 5.40 12.43
N ASP A 67 18.21 4.07 12.51
CA ASP A 67 19.51 3.41 12.67
C ASP A 67 20.17 3.08 11.32
N PHE A 68 20.02 3.98 10.35
CA PHE A 68 20.62 3.86 9.01
C PHE A 68 21.30 5.17 8.62
N PRO A 69 22.42 5.12 7.89
CA PRO A 69 23.07 6.30 7.38
C PRO A 69 22.09 7.09 6.50
N LYS A 70 22.17 8.42 6.58
CA LYS A 70 21.42 9.28 5.66
C LYS A 70 21.92 9.01 4.25
N ALA A 71 20.99 8.93 3.30
CA ALA A 71 21.37 8.95 1.89
C ALA A 71 22.04 10.31 1.58
N ASP A 72 23.05 10.27 0.72
CA ASP A 72 23.76 11.45 0.22
C ASP A 72 22.85 12.39 -0.59
#